data_AF-A0A931LSE2-F1
#
_entry.id   AF-A0A931LSE2-F1
#
_cell.length_a   1.000
_cell.length_b   1.000
_cell.length_c   1.000
_cell.angle_alpha   90.00
_cell.angle_beta   90.00
_cell.angle_gamma   90.00
#
_symmetry.space_group_name_H-M   'P 1'
#
loop_
_entity.id
_entity.type
_entity.pdbx_description
1 polymer ?
#
loop_
_entity_poly.entity_id
_entity_poly.type
_entity_poly.pdbx_seq_one_letter_code
_entity_poly.pdbx_strand_id
1 'polypeptide(L)'
;MAATHATSPVYTKRVQTVLSTEQYELLLKIAQERGKPLSVLVREAIVEACFQGAVLQQRRAALQQLLSLKAPVADWEEMEKEITKGALDG
;
A
#
# COMPACT_ATOMS: atom_id res chain seq x y z
N MET A 1 26.12 5.12 3.83
CA MET A 1 24.93 4.46 4.38
C MET A 1 23.91 5.55 4.73
N ALA A 2 22.98 5.85 3.83
CA ALA A 2 21.96 6.88 4.08
C ALA A 2 20.85 6.26 4.94
N ALA A 3 20.67 6.80 6.14
CA ALA A 3 19.58 6.42 7.03
C ALA A 3 18.26 6.89 6.40
N THR A 4 17.43 5.93 5.99
CA THR A 4 16.07 6.19 5.54
C THR A 4 15.27 6.71 6.74
N HIS A 5 15.07 8.02 6.82
CA HIS A 5 14.14 8.60 7.79
C HIS A 5 12.72 8.17 7.40
N ALA A 6 12.14 7.20 8.13
CA ALA A 6 10.73 6.87 8.01
C ALA A 6 9.92 8.04 8.57
N THR A 7 9.38 8.87 7.68
CA THR A 7 8.45 9.94 8.03
C THR A 7 7.25 9.33 8.77
N SER A 8 6.97 9.79 10.00
CA SER A 8 5.81 9.31 10.75
C SER A 8 4.52 9.57 9.95
N PRO A 9 3.63 8.58 9.80
CA PRO A 9 2.43 8.73 9.00
C PRO A 9 1.49 9.79 9.58
N VAL A 10 1.00 10.69 8.72
CA VAL A 10 0.02 11.71 9.07
C VAL A 10 -1.39 11.10 9.01
N TYR A 11 -2.05 10.96 10.17
CA TYR A 11 -3.42 10.44 10.25
C TYR A 11 -4.43 11.59 10.19
N THR A 12 -5.25 11.63 9.13
CA THR A 12 -6.13 12.79 8.84
C THR A 12 -7.62 12.51 8.97
N LYS A 13 -8.03 11.25 9.14
CA LYS A 13 -9.44 10.83 9.20
C LYS A 13 -9.71 10.01 10.46
N ARG A 14 -10.87 10.22 11.08
CA ARG A 14 -11.33 9.49 12.27
C ARG A 14 -12.46 8.54 11.88
N VAL A 15 -12.37 7.31 12.36
CA VAL A 15 -13.44 6.30 12.29
C VAL A 15 -13.84 5.98 13.73
N GLN A 16 -15.16 5.88 13.99
CA GLN A 16 -15.71 5.53 15.30
C GLN A 16 -16.53 4.25 15.16
N THR A 17 -16.35 3.33 16.11
CA THR A 17 -17.14 2.11 16.24
C THR A 17 -17.32 1.78 17.71
N VAL A 18 -18.37 1.06 18.06
CA VAL A 18 -18.68 0.66 19.43
C VAL A 18 -18.23 -0.78 19.63
N LEU A 19 -17.51 -1.04 20.71
CA LEU A 19 -17.03 -2.36 21.10
C LEU A 19 -17.80 -2.86 22.33
N SER A 20 -17.86 -4.18 22.52
CA SER A 20 -18.26 -4.71 23.82
C SER A 20 -17.20 -4.38 24.87
N THR A 21 -17.59 -4.37 26.15
CA THR A 21 -16.66 -4.16 27.27
C THR A 21 -15.50 -5.16 27.22
N GLU A 22 -15.80 -6.44 27.00
CA GLU A 22 -14.80 -7.52 26.91
C GLU A 22 -13.79 -7.29 25.77
N GLN A 23 -14.27 -6.87 24.60
CA GLN A 23 -13.40 -6.58 23.46
C GLN A 23 -12.47 -5.40 23.76
N TYR A 24 -12.98 -4.36 24.40
CA TYR A 24 -12.20 -3.17 24.73
C TYR A 24 -11.14 -3.47 25.80
N GLU A 25 -11.49 -4.20 26.85
CA GLU A 25 -10.57 -4.61 27.91
C GLU A 25 -9.44 -5.50 27.36
N LEU A 26 -9.78 -6.47 26.52
CA LEU A 26 -8.79 -7.34 25.88
C LEU A 26 -7.83 -6.55 25.00
N LEU A 27 -8.35 -5.61 24.19
CA LEU A 27 -7.53 -4.73 23.36
C LEU A 27 -6.59 -3.85 24.18
N LEU A 28 -7.06 -3.30 25.31
CA LEU A 28 -6.23 -2.51 26.22
C LEU A 28 -5.09 -3.35 26.80
N LYS A 29 -5.38 -4.58 27.24
CA LYS A 29 -4.36 -5.50 27.76
C LYS A 29 -3.29 -5.78 26.71
N ILE A 30 -3.70 -6.12 25.48
CA ILE A 30 -2.77 -6.37 24.36
C ILE A 30 -1.93 -5.12 24.05
N ALA A 31 -2.54 -3.94 24.05
CA ALA A 31 -1.84 -2.68 23.80
C ALA A 31 -0.76 -2.42 24.87
N GLN A 32 -1.08 -2.68 26.14
CA GLN A 32 -0.14 -2.59 27.26
C GLN A 32 1.01 -3.60 27.13
N GLU A 33 0.70 -4.88 26.88
CA GLU A 33 1.71 -5.95 26.71
C GLU A 33 2.67 -5.65 25.57
N ARG A 34 2.19 -5.00 24.50
CA ARG A 34 2.99 -4.63 23.33
C ARG A 34 3.67 -3.26 23.46
N GLY A 35 3.42 -2.52 24.53
CA GLY A 35 3.95 -1.16 24.71
C GLY A 35 3.51 -0.18 23.62
N LYS A 36 2.30 -0.37 23.04
CA LYS A 36 1.79 0.45 21.94
C LYS A 36 0.49 1.16 22.34
N PRO A 37 0.25 2.39 21.85
CA PRO A 37 -1.07 3.01 22.00
C PRO A 37 -2.16 2.17 21.32
N LEU A 38 -3.34 2.11 21.93
CA LEU A 38 -4.49 1.38 21.39
C LEU A 38 -4.80 1.75 19.93
N SER A 39 -4.66 3.03 19.59
CA SER A 39 -4.90 3.51 18.22
C SER A 39 -3.91 2.92 17.20
N VAL A 40 -2.67 2.64 17.59
CA VAL A 40 -1.68 1.96 16.73
C VAL A 40 -2.11 0.51 16.51
N LEU A 41 -2.48 -0.20 17.58
CA LEU A 41 -2.95 -1.58 17.51
C LEU A 41 -4.15 -1.73 16.57
N VAL A 42 -5.16 -0.85 16.71
CA VAL A 42 -6.36 -0.87 15.85
C VAL A 42 -5.99 -0.61 14.39
N ARG A 43 -5.07 0.31 14.11
CA ARG A 43 -4.62 0.57 12.73
C ARG A 43 -3.89 -0.62 12.12
N GLU A 44 -3.01 -1.27 12.89
CA GLU A 44 -2.32 -2.48 12.46
C GLU A 44 -3.33 -3.59 12.11
N ALA A 45 -4.31 -3.83 12.99
CA ALA A 45 -5.35 -4.83 12.77
C ALA A 45 -6.22 -4.54 11.53
N ILE A 46 -6.56 -3.27 11.26
CA ILE A 46 -7.30 -2.88 10.05
C ILE A 46 -6.48 -3.18 8.78
N VAL A 47 -5.17 -2.89 8.80
CA VAL A 47 -4.30 -3.19 7.65
C VAL A 47 -4.26 -4.69 7.39
N GLU A 48 -4.06 -5.48 8.43
CA GLU A 48 -3.99 -6.94 8.34
C GLU A 48 -5.32 -7.54 7.87
N ALA A 49 -6.43 -7.20 8.51
CA ALA A 49 -7.73 -7.80 8.26
C ALA A 49 -8.41 -7.28 6.97
N CYS A 50 -8.26 -6.00 6.65
CA CYS A 50 -9.02 -5.37 5.56
C CYS A 50 -8.18 -5.06 4.32
N PHE A 51 -6.89 -4.72 4.46
CA PHE A 51 -6.12 -4.15 3.35
C PHE A 51 -5.28 -5.21 2.63
N GLN A 52 -4.76 -6.23 3.31
CA GLN A 52 -3.90 -7.23 2.65
C GLN A 52 -4.60 -7.90 1.47
N GLY A 53 -5.86 -8.30 1.62
CA GLY A 53 -6.66 -8.85 0.53
C GLY A 53 -7.00 -7.82 -0.55
N ALA A 54 -7.45 -6.63 -0.14
CA ALA A 54 -7.87 -5.58 -1.08
C ALA A 54 -6.72 -5.06 -1.96
N VAL A 55 -5.53 -4.86 -1.38
CA VAL A 55 -4.34 -4.40 -2.10
C VAL A 55 -3.89 -5.44 -3.13
N LEU A 56 -3.93 -6.72 -2.78
CA LEU A 56 -3.56 -7.79 -3.70
C LEU A 56 -4.54 -7.87 -4.88
N GLN A 57 -5.84 -7.72 -4.61
CA GLN A 57 -6.86 -7.65 -5.68
C GLN A 57 -6.67 -6.42 -6.57
N GLN A 58 -6.41 -5.26 -5.99
CA GLN A 58 -6.15 -4.04 -6.75
C GLN A 58 -4.92 -4.19 -7.66
N ARG A 59 -3.82 -4.76 -7.15
CA ARG A 59 -2.62 -5.04 -7.95
C ARG A 59 -2.92 -6.02 -9.09
N ARG A 60 -3.70 -7.05 -8.83
CA ARG A 60 -4.10 -8.03 -9.85
C ARG A 60 -4.95 -7.39 -10.94
N ALA A 61 -5.91 -6.53 -10.56
CA ALA A 61 -6.72 -5.79 -11.52
C ALA A 61 -5.88 -4.83 -12.37
N ALA A 62 -4.95 -4.09 -11.77
CA ALA A 62 -4.03 -3.23 -12.49
C ALA A 62 -3.12 -4.01 -13.46
N LEU A 63 -2.61 -5.17 -13.04
CA LEU A 63 -1.84 -6.06 -13.90
C LEU A 63 -2.68 -6.58 -15.08
N GLN A 64 -3.92 -7.00 -14.83
CA GLN A 64 -4.83 -7.42 -15.89
C GLN A 64 -5.12 -6.29 -16.88
N GLN A 65 -5.31 -5.07 -16.39
CA GLN A 65 -5.46 -3.89 -17.25
C GLN A 65 -4.21 -3.69 -18.11
N LEU A 66 -3.01 -3.73 -17.52
CA LEU A 66 -1.75 -3.61 -18.26
C LEU A 66 -1.59 -4.69 -19.34
N LEU A 67 -1.91 -5.94 -19.03
CA LEU A 67 -1.83 -7.05 -19.99
C LEU A 67 -2.93 -6.98 -21.06
N SER A 68 -4.08 -6.36 -20.74
CA SER A 68 -5.17 -6.16 -21.71
C SER A 68 -4.88 -5.03 -22.69
N LEU A 69 -3.93 -4.15 -22.37
CA LEU A 69 -3.38 -3.23 -23.35
C LEU A 69 -2.68 -4.09 -24.40
N LYS A 70 -3.36 -4.29 -25.53
CA LYS A 70 -2.72 -4.69 -26.79
C LYS A 70 -1.88 -3.51 -27.26
N ALA A 71 -0.82 -3.19 -26.52
CA ALA A 71 0.13 -2.19 -26.93
C ALA A 71 0.76 -2.70 -28.24
N PRO A 72 0.74 -1.92 -29.32
CA PRO A 72 1.51 -2.22 -30.51
C PRO A 72 2.98 -2.01 -30.14
N VAL A 73 3.61 -3.03 -29.55
CA VAL A 73 5.05 -3.06 -29.37
C VAL A 73 5.64 -3.46 -30.70
N ALA A 74 6.40 -2.53 -31.30
CA ALA A 74 7.25 -2.81 -32.44
C ALA A 74 8.37 -3.78 -32.02
N ASP A 75 9.06 -4.39 -32.99
CA ASP A 75 10.22 -5.22 -32.68
C ASP A 75 11.31 -4.38 -31.97
N TRP A 76 12.13 -5.05 -31.17
CA TRP A 76 13.13 -4.41 -30.30
C TRP A 76 14.01 -3.39 -31.04
N GLU A 77 14.42 -3.72 -32.26
CA GLU A 77 15.28 -2.87 -33.10
C GLU A 77 14.61 -1.55 -33.52
N GLU A 78 13.28 -1.54 -33.63
CA GLU A 78 12.51 -0.33 -33.98
C GLU A 78 12.32 0.56 -32.74
N MET A 79 12.00 -0.04 -31.59
CA MET A 79 11.93 0.69 -30.32
C MET A 79 13.26 1.34 -29.93
N GLU A 80 14.39 0.63 -30.11
CA GLU A 80 15.71 1.16 -29.79
C GLU A 80 16.06 2.39 -30.64
N LYS A 81 15.67 2.39 -31.92
CA LYS A 81 15.85 3.53 -32.83
C LYS A 81 15.00 4.72 -32.39
N GLU A 82 13.74 4.52 -32.03
CA GLU A 82 12.85 5.61 -31.59
C GLU A 82 13.32 6.25 -30.28
N ILE A 83 13.76 5.45 -29.31
CA ILE A 83 14.29 5.94 -28.02
C ILE A 83 15.56 6.76 -28.24
N THR A 84 16.50 6.24 -29.04
CA THR A 84 17.77 6.92 -29.34
C THR A 84 17.51 8.24 -30.06
N LYS A 85 16.59 8.25 -31.02
CA LYS A 85 16.19 9.46 -31.74
C LYS A 85 15.58 10.51 -30.80
N GLY A 86 14.63 10.12 -29.95
CA GLY A 86 14.00 11.03 -28.99
C GLY A 86 14.97 11.62 -27.96
N ALA A 87 16.05 10.90 -27.61
CA ALA A 87 17.09 11.40 -26.72
C ALA A 87 18.06 12.41 -27.37
N LEU A 88 18.16 12.40 -28.70
CA LEU A 88 19.03 13.29 -29.48
C LEU A 88 18.29 14.54 -29.98
N ASP A 89 16.98 14.45 -30.14
CA ASP A 89 16.10 15.52 -30.64
C ASP A 89 15.51 16.39 -29.50
N GLY A 90 15.93 16.18 -28.24
CA GLY A 90 15.43 16.85 -27.03
C GLY A 90 16.38 17.88 -26.42
#